data_AF-A0A955IHX7-F1
#
_entry.id   AF-A0A955IHX7-F1
#
_cell.length_a   1.000
_cell.length_b   1.000
_cell.length_c   1.000
_cell.angle_alpha   90.00
_cell.angle_beta   90.00
_cell.angle_gamma   90.00
#
_symmetry.space_group_name_H-M   'P 1'
#
loop_
_entity.id
_entity.type
_entity.pdbx_description
1 polymer ?
#
loop_
_entity_poly.entity_id
_entity_poly.type
_entity_poly.pdbx_seq_one_letter_code
_entity_poly.pdbx_strand_id
1 'polypeptide(L)'
;MNARRLLSVVGLARPVRVRDPKRPRGRRGVVSVLSMMFVVMFGSLVAAMAISSQGNLRTAASHLHVNRSMHAAETGLAMAEARMGEATGRFIVANSTIDGSFATNLWNGNLGALGEVEVLPPPSGHYEPGTPAGLAEAVSFIHAADANIIFWDGVEQVTIGSAPPGVSLAEYAADGWVTTPIIALDPVDDPNAPEGASGFRVIYAPLADGVTIRMIVTGYDFAYMRQGQPLTRTIMQDIQLSKRVSHAVISPTRIMIGKNVLIEGDLGARYEDIDEQHGDPLVVRSDFLGLEALLDDKLEDFFEGLADFDVDGDNRLRVNHPTEGLGVPDNNWDYDMDG
;
A
#
# COMPACT_ATOMS: atom_id res chain seq x y z
N MET A 1 -76.58 41.62 89.31
CA MET A 1 -77.31 42.90 89.04
C MET A 1 -77.53 42.98 87.53
N ASN A 2 -78.67 42.53 87.01
CA ASN A 2 -79.91 43.29 86.76
C ASN A 2 -79.75 44.51 85.85
N ALA A 3 -80.27 44.40 84.61
CA ALA A 3 -81.32 45.27 84.03
C ALA A 3 -81.32 45.08 82.48
N ARG A 4 -82.23 44.29 81.92
CA ARG A 4 -83.54 44.69 81.37
C ARG A 4 -83.47 45.70 80.22
N ARG A 5 -83.71 45.14 79.02
CA ARG A 5 -84.67 45.55 77.97
C ARG A 5 -84.99 47.05 77.84
N LEU A 6 -84.74 47.56 76.64
CA LEU A 6 -85.65 48.46 75.92
C LEU A 6 -85.82 47.96 74.48
N LEU A 7 -87.08 47.79 74.10
CA LEU A 7 -87.59 47.40 72.79
C LEU A 7 -88.00 48.65 72.00
N SER A 8 -88.29 48.44 70.72
CA SER A 8 -88.80 49.37 69.69
C SER A 8 -87.68 50.01 68.86
N VAL A 9 -87.73 50.07 67.52
CA VAL A 9 -88.87 50.29 66.63
C VAL A 9 -88.67 49.56 65.30
N VAL A 10 -89.78 48.99 64.83
CA VAL A 10 -90.22 48.68 63.46
C VAL A 10 -89.34 49.19 62.30
N GLY A 11 -88.98 48.27 61.41
CA GLY A 11 -88.44 48.57 60.08
C GLY A 11 -88.41 47.33 59.18
N LEU A 12 -89.55 46.97 58.58
CA LEU A 12 -89.67 45.94 57.54
C LEU A 12 -88.92 46.37 56.27
N ALA A 13 -87.65 46.00 56.14
CA ALA A 13 -86.90 46.10 54.90
C ALA A 13 -87.04 44.80 54.10
N ARG A 14 -87.74 44.87 52.96
CA ARG A 14 -87.82 43.79 51.96
C ARG A 14 -86.41 43.38 51.52
N PRO A 15 -86.09 42.08 51.40
CA PRO A 15 -84.80 41.67 50.84
C PRO A 15 -84.75 42.03 49.36
N VAL A 16 -83.86 42.95 49.00
CA VAL A 16 -83.49 43.24 47.61
C VAL A 16 -82.81 41.98 47.06
N ARG A 17 -83.47 41.26 46.15
CA ARG A 17 -82.87 40.18 45.36
C ARG A 17 -81.73 40.78 44.53
N VAL A 18 -80.50 40.54 44.95
CA VAL A 18 -79.32 40.74 44.10
C VAL A 18 -79.45 39.75 42.93
N ARG A 19 -79.65 40.28 41.72
CA ARG A 19 -79.61 39.50 40.48
C ARG A 19 -78.16 39.10 40.23
N ASP A 20 -77.89 37.81 40.24
CA ASP A 20 -76.64 37.27 39.69
C ASP A 20 -76.46 37.74 38.23
N PRO A 21 -75.27 38.23 37.84
CA PRO A 21 -75.01 38.56 36.44
C PRO A 21 -75.11 37.27 35.62
N LYS A 22 -76.08 37.22 34.70
CA LYS A 22 -76.18 36.16 33.69
C LYS A 22 -74.86 36.08 32.92
N ARG A 23 -74.09 35.00 33.13
CA ARG A 23 -72.89 34.69 32.34
C ARG A 23 -73.29 34.66 30.84
N PRO A 24 -72.59 35.39 29.95
CA PRO A 24 -72.93 35.41 28.54
C PRO A 24 -72.73 34.00 27.95
N ARG A 25 -73.83 33.35 27.57
CA ARG A 25 -73.86 31.97 27.06
C ARG A 25 -73.69 31.86 25.53
N GLY A 26 -73.13 32.88 24.86
CA GLY A 26 -73.28 33.03 23.41
C GLY A 26 -72.03 33.05 22.52
N ARG A 27 -70.82 32.74 23.00
CA ARG A 27 -69.59 32.82 22.16
C ARG A 27 -68.65 31.61 22.20
N ARG A 28 -69.04 30.52 22.87
CA ARG A 28 -68.20 29.31 22.99
C ARG A 28 -68.17 28.45 21.71
N GLY A 29 -69.24 28.44 20.93
CA GLY A 29 -69.32 27.66 19.69
C GLY A 29 -68.35 28.15 18.61
N VAL A 30 -68.33 29.46 18.36
CA VAL A 30 -67.43 30.07 17.35
C VAL A 30 -65.96 29.92 17.75
N VAL A 31 -65.63 30.12 19.04
CA VAL A 31 -64.26 29.91 19.54
C VAL A 31 -63.86 28.44 19.43
N SER A 32 -64.76 27.49 19.73
CA SER A 32 -64.47 26.05 19.57
C SER A 32 -64.20 25.66 18.12
N VAL A 33 -64.96 26.19 17.16
CA VAL A 33 -64.74 25.91 15.72
C VAL A 33 -63.43 26.55 15.25
N LEU A 34 -63.17 27.80 15.62
CA LEU A 34 -61.94 28.49 15.25
C LEU A 34 -60.71 27.80 15.85
N SER A 35 -60.77 27.38 17.12
CA SER A 35 -59.73 26.58 17.76
C SER A 35 -59.55 25.23 17.06
N MET A 36 -60.62 24.54 16.68
CA MET A 36 -60.53 23.26 15.96
C MET A 36 -59.88 23.44 14.58
N MET A 37 -60.23 24.50 13.84
CA MET A 37 -59.59 24.82 12.56
C MET A 37 -58.10 25.15 12.72
N PHE A 38 -57.72 25.93 13.75
CA PHE A 38 -56.31 26.21 14.04
C PHE A 38 -55.53 24.97 14.45
N VAL A 39 -56.08 24.09 15.28
CA VAL A 39 -55.43 22.84 15.66
C VAL A 39 -55.18 21.95 14.44
N VAL A 40 -56.14 21.85 13.52
CA VAL A 40 -55.96 21.08 12.28
C VAL A 40 -54.88 21.70 11.39
N MET A 41 -54.86 23.02 11.21
CA MET A 41 -53.84 23.71 10.40
C MET A 41 -52.44 23.64 11.01
N PHE A 42 -52.30 23.83 12.33
CA PHE A 42 -51.01 23.69 12.99
C PHE A 42 -50.56 22.23 13.03
N GLY A 43 -51.48 21.29 13.24
CA GLY A 43 -51.19 19.86 13.19
C GLY A 43 -50.67 19.41 11.82
N SER A 44 -51.27 19.88 10.73
CA SER A 44 -50.81 19.54 9.37
C SER A 44 -49.46 20.18 9.05
N LEU A 45 -49.20 21.42 9.48
CA LEU A 45 -47.91 22.08 9.28
C LEU A 45 -46.79 21.37 10.05
N VAL A 46 -47.03 21.03 11.31
CA VAL A 46 -46.06 20.29 12.15
C VAL A 46 -45.78 18.92 11.53
N ALA A 47 -46.81 18.20 11.08
CA ALA A 47 -46.63 16.91 10.41
C ALA A 47 -45.80 17.03 9.11
N ALA A 48 -46.08 18.05 8.28
CA ALA A 48 -45.32 18.30 7.06
C ALA A 48 -43.84 18.63 7.34
N MET A 49 -43.57 19.49 8.32
CA MET A 49 -42.20 19.81 8.74
C MET A 49 -41.48 18.60 9.34
N ALA A 50 -42.18 17.78 10.13
CA ALA A 50 -41.61 16.56 10.68
C ALA A 50 -41.19 15.57 9.57
N ILE A 51 -42.06 15.35 8.57
CA ILE A 51 -41.74 14.48 7.42
C ILE A 51 -40.58 15.05 6.61
N SER A 52 -40.58 16.37 6.33
CA SER A 52 -39.48 17.03 5.61
C SER A 52 -38.14 16.93 6.37
N SER A 53 -38.15 17.15 7.69
CA SER A 53 -36.96 17.02 8.54
C SER A 53 -36.45 15.59 8.59
N GLN A 54 -37.33 14.59 8.71
CA GLN A 54 -36.96 13.18 8.65
C GLN A 54 -36.33 12.81 7.31
N GLY A 55 -36.86 13.36 6.21
CA GLY A 55 -36.28 13.21 4.87
C GLY A 55 -34.85 13.75 4.81
N ASN A 56 -34.63 14.98 5.28
CA ASN A 56 -33.30 15.60 5.30
C ASN A 56 -32.31 14.83 6.18
N LEU A 57 -32.73 14.40 7.37
CA LEU A 57 -31.88 13.61 8.28
C LEU A 57 -31.49 12.27 7.67
N ARG A 58 -32.43 11.59 6.99
CA ARG A 58 -32.14 10.32 6.32
C ARG A 58 -31.14 10.49 5.18
N THR A 59 -31.28 11.54 4.37
CA THR A 59 -30.32 11.84 3.30
C THR A 59 -28.95 12.20 3.87
N ALA A 60 -28.90 13.01 4.93
CA ALA A 60 -27.64 13.36 5.60
C ALA A 60 -26.95 12.11 6.18
N ALA A 61 -27.70 11.23 6.84
CA ALA A 61 -27.17 9.96 7.36
C ALA A 61 -26.61 9.08 6.23
N SER A 62 -27.34 8.91 5.13
CA SER A 62 -26.83 8.15 3.97
C SER A 62 -25.56 8.75 3.38
N HIS A 63 -25.43 10.09 3.34
CA HIS A 63 -24.21 10.74 2.87
C HIS A 63 -23.02 10.50 3.81
N LEU A 64 -23.24 10.46 5.13
CA LEU A 64 -22.18 10.12 6.09
C LEU A 64 -21.65 8.70 5.89
N HIS A 65 -22.54 7.73 5.66
CA HIS A 65 -22.16 6.35 5.37
C HIS A 65 -21.36 6.23 4.06
N VAL A 66 -21.78 6.95 3.01
CA VAL A 66 -21.04 7.03 1.75
C VAL A 66 -19.64 7.61 1.94
N ASN A 67 -19.52 8.71 2.69
CA ASN A 67 -18.22 9.30 2.97
C ASN A 67 -17.33 8.36 3.80
N ARG A 68 -17.89 7.64 4.78
CA ARG A 68 -17.12 6.71 5.59
C ARG A 68 -16.53 5.57 4.76
N SER A 69 -17.34 4.94 3.91
CA SER A 69 -16.86 3.91 2.98
C SER A 69 -15.83 4.46 1.97
N MET A 70 -15.99 5.70 1.50
CA MET A 70 -15.01 6.35 0.63
C MET A 70 -13.67 6.61 1.35
N HIS A 71 -13.69 7.20 2.53
CA HIS A 71 -12.48 7.46 3.31
C HIS A 71 -11.77 6.18 3.75
N ALA A 72 -12.54 5.11 4.01
CA ALA A 72 -11.96 3.80 4.24
C ALA A 72 -11.20 3.28 3.01
N ALA A 73 -11.77 3.44 1.81
CA ALA A 73 -11.09 3.08 0.56
C ALA A 73 -9.83 3.93 0.31
N GLU A 74 -9.87 5.24 0.57
CA GLU A 74 -8.71 6.14 0.44
C GLU A 74 -7.59 5.77 1.41
N THR A 75 -7.93 5.49 2.67
CA THR A 75 -6.98 5.04 3.70
C THR A 75 -6.36 3.70 3.30
N GLY A 76 -7.18 2.77 2.83
CA GLY A 76 -6.70 1.47 2.36
C GLY A 76 -5.78 1.56 1.15
N LEU A 77 -6.01 2.52 0.24
CA LEU A 77 -5.15 2.75 -0.90
C LEU A 77 -3.78 3.29 -0.48
N ALA A 78 -3.75 4.29 0.41
CA ALA A 78 -2.50 4.82 0.95
C ALA A 78 -1.70 3.75 1.72
N MET A 79 -2.41 2.89 2.48
CA MET A 79 -1.80 1.75 3.16
C MET A 79 -1.23 0.74 2.16
N ALA A 80 -1.99 0.37 1.13
CA ALA A 80 -1.56 -0.55 0.08
C ALA A 80 -0.30 -0.06 -0.64
N GLU A 81 -0.25 1.23 -0.99
CA GLU A 81 0.93 1.85 -1.60
C GLU A 81 2.15 1.78 -0.68
N ALA A 82 2.00 2.10 0.61
CA ALA A 82 3.08 2.04 1.58
C ALA A 82 3.61 0.60 1.76
N ARG A 83 2.70 -0.38 1.90
CA ARG A 83 3.08 -1.80 2.04
C ARG A 83 3.75 -2.34 0.79
N MET A 84 3.27 -1.96 -0.38
CA MET A 84 3.87 -2.36 -1.65
C MET A 84 5.26 -1.74 -1.84
N GLY A 85 5.43 -0.47 -1.45
CA GLY A 85 6.73 0.20 -1.44
C GLY A 85 7.72 -0.49 -0.50
N GLU A 86 7.26 -0.86 0.70
CA GLU A 86 8.05 -1.63 1.67
C GLU A 86 8.44 -3.00 1.10
N ALA A 87 7.49 -3.76 0.55
CA ALA A 87 7.74 -5.09 -0.01
C ALA A 87 8.72 -5.03 -1.19
N THR A 88 8.54 -4.07 -2.10
CA THR A 88 9.38 -3.93 -3.30
C THR A 88 10.80 -3.51 -2.93
N GLY A 89 10.97 -2.64 -1.93
CA GLY A 89 12.28 -2.16 -1.49
C GLY A 89 13.19 -3.24 -0.89
N ARG A 90 12.68 -4.45 -0.66
CA ARG A 90 13.44 -5.58 -0.09
C ARG A 90 14.15 -6.43 -1.11
N PHE A 91 13.70 -6.43 -2.37
CA PHE A 91 14.26 -7.27 -3.42
C PHE A 91 15.42 -6.56 -4.10
N ILE A 92 16.64 -6.98 -3.80
CA ILE A 92 17.85 -6.55 -4.50
C ILE A 92 18.12 -7.60 -5.58
N VAL A 93 18.04 -7.17 -6.84
CA VAL A 93 18.25 -8.04 -8.00
C VAL A 93 19.53 -7.60 -8.70
N ALA A 94 20.45 -8.52 -8.97
CA ALA A 94 21.70 -8.21 -9.69
C ALA A 94 21.42 -7.83 -11.14
N ASN A 95 20.58 -8.60 -11.85
CA ASN A 95 20.32 -8.39 -13.27
C ASN A 95 19.61 -7.05 -13.53
N SER A 96 20.15 -6.24 -14.45
CA SER A 96 19.66 -4.90 -14.77
C SER A 96 18.68 -4.84 -15.94
N THR A 97 18.45 -5.94 -16.65
CA THR A 97 17.45 -6.00 -17.72
C THR A 97 16.06 -6.28 -17.15
N ILE A 98 15.19 -5.26 -17.17
CA ILE A 98 13.75 -5.44 -16.94
C ILE A 98 13.11 -5.75 -18.30
N ASP A 99 12.78 -7.01 -18.55
CA ASP A 99 11.96 -7.41 -19.68
C ASP A 99 10.47 -7.46 -19.29
N GLY A 100 9.57 -7.70 -20.25
CA GLY A 100 8.13 -7.80 -19.99
C GLY A 100 7.73 -8.98 -19.07
N SER A 101 8.64 -9.92 -18.83
CA SER A 101 8.44 -11.06 -17.93
C SER A 101 9.01 -10.82 -16.53
N PHE A 102 9.91 -9.84 -16.36
CA PHE A 102 10.62 -9.56 -15.12
C PHE A 102 9.67 -9.33 -13.95
N ALA A 103 8.69 -8.45 -14.13
CA ALA A 103 7.74 -8.10 -13.07
C ALA A 103 6.82 -9.28 -12.72
N THR A 104 6.35 -10.05 -13.72
CA THR A 104 5.62 -11.30 -13.48
C THR A 104 6.45 -12.33 -12.72
N ASN A 105 7.72 -12.50 -13.08
CA ASN A 105 8.64 -13.43 -12.41
C ASN A 105 8.93 -12.99 -10.97
N LEU A 106 9.17 -11.70 -10.75
CA LEU A 106 9.38 -11.13 -9.41
C LEU A 106 8.12 -11.26 -8.55
N TRP A 107 6.95 -11.01 -9.14
CA TRP A 107 5.66 -11.11 -8.45
C TRP A 107 5.37 -12.54 -7.98
N ASN A 108 5.50 -13.52 -8.87
CA ASN A 108 5.21 -14.92 -8.60
C ASN A 108 6.35 -15.67 -7.89
N GLY A 109 7.53 -15.07 -7.78
CA GLY A 109 8.69 -15.66 -7.12
C GLY A 109 9.51 -16.62 -7.99
N ASN A 110 9.45 -16.49 -9.31
CA ASN A 110 10.33 -17.20 -10.24
C ASN A 110 11.70 -16.50 -10.35
N LEU A 111 12.44 -16.48 -9.24
CA LEU A 111 13.67 -15.70 -9.11
C LEU A 111 14.83 -16.23 -9.96
N GLY A 112 14.81 -17.49 -10.38
CA GLY A 112 15.88 -18.09 -11.19
C GLY A 112 16.11 -17.41 -12.54
N ALA A 113 15.06 -16.79 -13.11
CA ALA A 113 15.15 -16.01 -14.34
C ALA A 113 15.75 -14.60 -14.12
N LEU A 114 15.83 -14.14 -12.88
CA LEU A 114 16.23 -12.79 -12.50
C LEU A 114 17.73 -12.69 -12.10
N GLY A 115 18.45 -13.81 -12.10
CA GLY A 115 19.84 -13.90 -11.64
C GLY A 115 19.93 -14.00 -10.12
N GLU A 116 20.99 -13.43 -9.55
CA GLU A 116 21.14 -13.36 -8.09
C GLU A 116 20.13 -12.36 -7.51
N VAL A 117 19.34 -12.84 -6.55
CA VAL A 117 18.35 -12.05 -5.81
C VAL A 117 18.62 -12.19 -4.33
N GLU A 118 18.87 -11.07 -3.66
CA GLU A 118 18.93 -10.97 -2.21
C GLU A 118 17.63 -10.34 -1.71
N VAL A 119 17.02 -10.98 -0.71
CA VAL A 119 15.80 -10.50 -0.08
C VAL A 119 16.13 -9.99 1.32
N LEU A 120 16.03 -8.68 1.50
CA LEU A 120 16.26 -8.04 2.79
C LEU A 120 15.13 -8.36 3.79
N PRO A 121 15.42 -8.34 5.10
CA PRO A 121 14.39 -8.44 6.13
C PRO A 121 13.40 -7.25 6.04
N PRO A 122 12.17 -7.43 6.53
CA PRO A 122 11.15 -6.39 6.44
C PRO A 122 11.53 -5.15 7.27
N PRO A 123 11.55 -3.94 6.68
CA PRO A 123 11.88 -2.71 7.40
C PRO A 123 10.98 -2.43 8.60
N SER A 124 9.70 -2.80 8.54
CA SER A 124 8.77 -2.65 9.66
C SER A 124 8.97 -3.66 10.79
N GLY A 125 9.77 -4.71 10.57
CA GLY A 125 10.07 -5.73 11.58
C GLY A 125 8.88 -6.62 11.96
N HIS A 126 7.85 -6.71 11.11
CA HIS A 126 6.75 -7.66 11.32
C HIS A 126 7.25 -9.11 11.22
N TYR A 127 6.48 -10.02 11.82
CA TYR A 127 6.80 -11.45 11.78
C TYR A 127 6.54 -12.01 10.38
N GLU A 128 7.51 -12.75 9.85
CA GLU A 128 7.37 -13.53 8.62
C GLU A 128 7.66 -15.01 8.90
N PRO A 129 6.90 -15.93 8.28
CA PRO A 129 7.13 -17.37 8.45
C PRO A 129 8.41 -17.86 7.78
N GLY A 130 8.97 -17.08 6.84
CA GLY A 130 10.21 -17.38 6.13
C GLY A 130 10.55 -16.28 5.12
N THR A 131 11.62 -16.49 4.35
CA THR A 131 11.98 -15.58 3.25
C THR A 131 10.92 -15.69 2.13
N PRO A 132 10.29 -14.59 1.72
CA PRO A 132 9.28 -14.63 0.66
C PRO A 132 9.92 -15.02 -0.68
N ALA A 133 9.27 -15.92 -1.41
CA ALA A 133 9.70 -16.35 -2.73
C ALA A 133 9.55 -15.24 -3.79
N GLY A 134 8.55 -14.37 -3.62
CA GLY A 134 8.28 -13.27 -4.55
C GLY A 134 7.51 -12.12 -3.90
N LEU A 135 7.23 -11.09 -4.69
CA LEU A 135 6.60 -9.87 -4.21
C LEU A 135 5.15 -10.10 -3.73
N ALA A 136 4.41 -10.99 -4.39
CA ALA A 136 3.06 -11.37 -3.94
C ALA A 136 3.09 -11.98 -2.53
N GLU A 137 4.07 -12.83 -2.26
CA GLU A 137 4.24 -13.46 -0.94
C GLU A 137 4.72 -12.45 0.11
N ALA A 138 5.66 -11.58 -0.23
CA ALA A 138 6.12 -10.51 0.66
C ALA A 138 4.97 -9.58 1.09
N VAL A 139 4.12 -9.17 0.14
CA VAL A 139 2.92 -8.37 0.45
C VAL A 139 1.91 -9.19 1.27
N SER A 140 1.81 -10.50 1.01
CA SER A 140 0.93 -11.37 1.77
C SER A 140 1.34 -11.50 3.24
N PHE A 141 2.65 -11.58 3.54
CA PHE A 141 3.16 -11.68 4.90
C PHE A 141 2.95 -10.38 5.68
N ILE A 142 3.17 -9.23 5.02
CA ILE A 142 2.85 -7.92 5.60
C ILE A 142 1.38 -7.86 6.03
N HIS A 143 0.46 -8.27 5.15
CA HIS A 143 -0.97 -8.24 5.45
C HIS A 143 -1.42 -9.35 6.41
N ALA A 144 -0.71 -10.47 6.48
CA ALA A 144 -0.97 -11.53 7.45
C ALA A 144 -0.61 -11.08 8.88
N ALA A 145 0.28 -10.10 9.03
CA ALA A 145 0.61 -9.48 10.29
C ALA A 145 -0.37 -8.37 10.72
N ASP A 146 -1.31 -7.95 9.86
CA ASP A 146 -2.29 -6.93 10.22
C ASP A 146 -3.27 -7.47 11.28
N ALA A 147 -3.53 -6.64 12.29
CA ALA A 147 -4.49 -6.92 13.36
C ALA A 147 -5.84 -6.23 13.09
N ASN A 148 -6.84 -6.50 13.94
CA ASN A 148 -8.17 -5.87 13.85
C ASN A 148 -8.86 -6.15 12.50
N ILE A 149 -8.96 -7.44 12.15
CA ILE A 149 -9.55 -7.90 10.90
C ILE A 149 -11.04 -8.24 11.07
N ILE A 150 -11.82 -8.04 10.00
CA ILE A 150 -13.24 -8.39 9.89
C ILE A 150 -13.38 -9.58 8.95
N PHE A 151 -14.16 -10.57 9.37
CA PHE A 151 -14.49 -11.75 8.58
C PHE A 151 -15.76 -11.47 7.78
N TRP A 152 -15.59 -11.31 6.47
CA TRP A 152 -16.69 -11.07 5.54
C TRP A 152 -16.43 -11.78 4.22
N ASP A 153 -17.50 -12.34 3.64
CA ASP A 153 -17.44 -12.99 2.33
C ASP A 153 -16.44 -14.17 2.27
N GLY A 154 -16.30 -14.90 3.39
CA GLY A 154 -15.46 -16.10 3.48
C GLY A 154 -13.95 -15.88 3.45
N VAL A 155 -13.48 -14.63 3.53
CA VAL A 155 -12.05 -14.30 3.56
C VAL A 155 -11.65 -13.93 4.98
N GLU A 156 -10.96 -14.85 5.64
CA GLU A 156 -10.48 -14.68 7.03
C GLU A 156 -8.97 -14.45 7.12
N GLN A 157 -8.23 -14.85 6.09
CA GLN A 157 -6.78 -14.74 6.02
C GLN A 157 -6.38 -14.28 4.62
N VAL A 158 -5.14 -13.80 4.50
CA VAL A 158 -4.60 -13.42 3.19
C VAL A 158 -4.44 -14.68 2.35
N THR A 159 -4.91 -14.62 1.11
CA THR A 159 -4.80 -15.72 0.16
C THR A 159 -4.16 -15.24 -1.14
N ILE A 160 -3.28 -16.07 -1.70
CA ILE A 160 -2.74 -15.90 -3.04
C ILE A 160 -3.43 -16.95 -3.91
N GLY A 161 -4.05 -16.51 -5.00
CA GLY A 161 -4.83 -17.41 -5.84
C GLY A 161 -4.98 -16.93 -7.27
N SER A 162 -5.89 -17.59 -7.97
CA SER A 162 -6.24 -17.27 -9.36
C SER A 162 -7.20 -16.09 -9.43
N ALA A 163 -7.28 -15.48 -10.62
CA ALA A 163 -8.23 -14.44 -10.94
C ALA A 163 -9.67 -14.87 -10.60
N PRO A 164 -10.49 -14.00 -10.00
CA PRO A 164 -11.89 -14.29 -9.77
C PRO A 164 -12.65 -14.67 -11.05
N PRO A 165 -13.65 -15.55 -10.97
CA PRO A 165 -14.43 -15.95 -12.14
C PRO A 165 -15.13 -14.74 -12.77
N GLY A 166 -15.08 -14.65 -14.11
CA GLY A 166 -15.73 -13.58 -14.88
C GLY A 166 -14.83 -12.38 -15.20
N VAL A 167 -13.58 -12.36 -14.70
CA VAL A 167 -12.58 -11.35 -15.08
C VAL A 167 -11.98 -11.69 -16.45
N SER A 168 -11.67 -10.67 -17.26
CA SER A 168 -11.02 -10.84 -18.56
C SER A 168 -9.54 -11.19 -18.40
N LEU A 169 -9.14 -12.38 -18.85
CA LEU A 169 -7.73 -12.81 -18.88
C LEU A 169 -6.90 -12.10 -19.96
N ALA A 170 -7.53 -11.27 -20.79
CA ALA A 170 -6.83 -10.37 -21.70
C ALA A 170 -6.38 -9.07 -21.01
N GLU A 171 -6.99 -8.73 -19.87
CA GLU A 171 -6.64 -7.54 -19.07
C GLU A 171 -5.85 -7.93 -17.83
N TYR A 172 -6.26 -9.00 -17.14
CA TYR A 172 -5.62 -9.46 -15.90
C TYR A 172 -4.89 -10.79 -16.10
N ALA A 173 -3.83 -10.99 -15.34
CA ALA A 173 -3.18 -12.28 -15.28
C ALA A 173 -4.08 -13.32 -14.59
N ALA A 174 -3.95 -14.58 -15.00
CA ALA A 174 -4.77 -15.68 -14.51
C ALA A 174 -4.47 -16.04 -13.05
N ASP A 175 -3.25 -15.77 -12.57
CA ASP A 175 -2.76 -16.18 -11.26
C ASP A 175 -1.98 -15.04 -10.58
N GLY A 176 -1.67 -15.24 -9.30
CA GLY A 176 -0.91 -14.29 -8.49
C GLY A 176 -1.77 -13.18 -7.85
N TRP A 177 -3.08 -13.37 -7.78
CA TRP A 177 -3.95 -12.41 -7.10
C TRP A 177 -3.79 -12.53 -5.59
N VAL A 178 -3.47 -11.43 -4.92
CA VAL A 178 -3.37 -11.39 -3.45
C VAL A 178 -4.64 -10.75 -2.90
N THR A 179 -5.43 -11.52 -2.16
CA THR A 179 -6.67 -11.05 -1.52
C THR A 179 -6.48 -10.97 -0.01
N THR A 180 -6.66 -9.79 0.57
CA THR A 180 -6.55 -9.59 2.02
C THR A 180 -7.90 -9.76 2.72
N PRO A 181 -7.93 -10.07 4.03
CA PRO A 181 -9.12 -9.85 4.83
C PRO A 181 -9.44 -8.34 4.91
N ILE A 182 -10.62 -8.00 5.43
CA ILE A 182 -10.96 -6.60 5.68
C ILE A 182 -10.23 -6.15 6.94
N ILE A 183 -9.51 -5.03 6.86
CA ILE A 183 -8.84 -4.40 8.01
C ILE A 183 -9.76 -3.30 8.51
N ALA A 184 -10.15 -3.37 9.79
CA ALA A 184 -11.02 -2.39 10.40
C ALA A 184 -10.23 -1.15 10.85
N LEU A 185 -10.81 0.02 10.59
CA LEU A 185 -10.29 1.31 11.04
C LEU A 185 -10.71 1.61 12.49
N ASP A 186 -11.87 1.09 12.87
CA ASP A 186 -12.41 1.18 14.22
C ASP A 186 -12.11 -0.13 14.97
N PRO A 187 -11.93 -0.11 16.30
CA PRO A 187 -11.76 -1.34 17.06
C PRO A 187 -13.03 -2.21 16.94
N VAL A 188 -12.83 -3.49 16.61
CA VAL A 188 -13.92 -4.46 16.46
C VAL A 188 -13.84 -5.50 17.58
N ASP A 189 -14.93 -5.64 18.34
CA ASP A 189 -15.01 -6.62 19.43
C ASP A 189 -15.27 -8.05 18.91
N ASP A 190 -16.10 -8.21 17.87
CA ASP A 190 -16.37 -9.48 17.19
C ASP A 190 -16.13 -9.36 15.68
N PRO A 191 -15.07 -10.00 15.13
CA PRO A 191 -14.77 -10.02 13.70
C PRO A 191 -15.91 -10.53 12.81
N ASN A 192 -16.82 -11.36 13.32
CA ASN A 192 -17.94 -11.93 12.58
C ASN A 192 -19.19 -11.04 12.61
N ALA A 193 -19.24 -10.09 13.55
CA ALA A 193 -20.35 -9.18 13.75
C ALA A 193 -19.84 -7.74 13.88
N PRO A 194 -19.30 -7.15 12.78
CA PRO A 194 -18.67 -5.83 12.78
C PRO A 194 -19.71 -4.70 12.82
N GLU A 195 -20.72 -4.77 13.69
CA GLU A 195 -21.79 -3.78 13.76
C GLU A 195 -21.21 -2.38 14.03
N GLY A 196 -21.47 -1.45 13.11
CA GLY A 196 -21.03 -0.06 13.27
C GLY A 196 -19.60 0.23 12.80
N ALA A 197 -18.80 -0.79 12.48
CA ALA A 197 -17.41 -0.64 12.09
C ALA A 197 -17.25 -0.20 10.63
N SER A 198 -16.11 0.43 10.35
CA SER A 198 -15.64 0.68 8.98
C SER A 198 -14.28 0.05 8.74
N GLY A 199 -14.01 -0.33 7.50
CA GLY A 199 -12.77 -1.01 7.15
C GLY A 199 -12.55 -1.05 5.66
N PHE A 200 -11.41 -1.60 5.24
CA PHE A 200 -11.06 -1.73 3.84
C PHE A 200 -10.47 -3.11 3.54
N ARG A 201 -10.68 -3.57 2.31
CA ARG A 201 -10.01 -4.74 1.74
C ARG A 201 -9.13 -4.27 0.60
N VAL A 202 -7.95 -4.86 0.49
CA VAL A 202 -7.05 -4.66 -0.64
C VAL A 202 -6.98 -5.95 -1.44
N ILE A 203 -7.05 -5.82 -2.76
CA ILE A 203 -6.77 -6.91 -3.70
C ILE A 203 -5.69 -6.40 -4.64
N TYR A 204 -4.57 -7.14 -4.71
CA TYR A 204 -3.51 -6.87 -5.68
C TYR A 204 -3.70 -7.79 -6.87
N ALA A 205 -3.98 -7.19 -8.03
CA ALA A 205 -4.33 -7.89 -9.25
C ALA A 205 -3.25 -7.63 -10.32
N PRO A 206 -2.36 -8.60 -10.62
CA PRO A 206 -1.41 -8.46 -11.72
C PRO A 206 -2.16 -8.32 -13.05
N LEU A 207 -1.71 -7.39 -13.90
CA LEU A 207 -2.25 -7.19 -15.24
C LEU A 207 -1.59 -8.13 -16.24
N ALA A 208 -2.28 -8.42 -17.34
CA ALA A 208 -1.77 -9.30 -18.40
C ALA A 208 -0.59 -8.70 -19.20
N ASP A 209 -0.28 -7.42 -18.98
CA ASP A 209 0.90 -6.75 -19.56
C ASP A 209 2.23 -7.23 -18.95
N GLY A 210 2.17 -7.88 -17.79
CA GLY A 210 3.30 -8.46 -17.09
C GLY A 210 4.18 -7.47 -16.33
N VAL A 211 3.83 -6.17 -16.32
CA VAL A 211 4.64 -5.09 -15.72
C VAL A 211 3.86 -4.27 -14.70
N THR A 212 2.55 -4.23 -14.83
CA THR A 212 1.67 -3.41 -14.00
C THR A 212 0.88 -4.28 -13.04
N ILE A 213 0.71 -3.80 -11.82
CA ILE A 213 -0.16 -4.42 -10.81
C ILE A 213 -1.24 -3.40 -10.48
N ARG A 214 -2.49 -3.82 -10.48
CA ARG A 214 -3.63 -2.99 -10.07
C ARG A 214 -3.94 -3.26 -8.60
N MET A 215 -3.90 -2.21 -7.79
CA MET A 215 -4.41 -2.24 -6.42
C MET A 215 -5.89 -1.89 -6.46
N ILE A 216 -6.74 -2.81 -6.01
CA ILE A 216 -8.19 -2.64 -5.92
C ILE A 216 -8.54 -2.57 -4.44
N VAL A 217 -8.94 -1.39 -3.98
CA VAL A 217 -9.30 -1.18 -2.58
C VAL A 217 -10.78 -0.96 -2.46
N THR A 218 -11.44 -1.80 -1.68
CA THR A 218 -12.86 -1.65 -1.36
C THR A 218 -13.01 -1.23 0.10
N GLY A 219 -13.56 -0.04 0.34
CA GLY A 219 -13.97 0.44 1.64
C GLY A 219 -15.38 -0.01 1.97
N TYR A 220 -15.60 -0.41 3.22
CA TYR A 220 -16.83 -0.96 3.76
C TYR A 220 -17.33 -0.09 4.92
N ASP A 221 -18.63 0.12 4.97
CA ASP A 221 -19.32 0.65 6.16
C ASP A 221 -20.39 -0.34 6.62
N PHE A 222 -20.10 -1.02 7.73
CA PHE A 222 -20.97 -2.02 8.35
C PHE A 222 -22.02 -1.40 9.26
N ALA A 223 -21.97 -0.09 9.53
CA ALA A 223 -23.03 0.63 10.25
C ALA A 223 -24.31 0.77 9.41
N TYR A 224 -24.20 0.66 8.08
CA TYR A 224 -25.32 0.79 7.16
C TYR A 224 -25.45 -0.45 6.28
N MET A 225 -26.29 -1.38 6.71
CA MET A 225 -26.57 -2.60 5.95
C MET A 225 -27.92 -2.52 5.24
N ARG A 226 -27.94 -2.93 3.97
CA ARG A 226 -29.17 -3.13 3.20
C ARG A 226 -29.21 -4.57 2.71
N GLN A 227 -30.25 -5.31 3.10
CA GLN A 227 -30.39 -6.74 2.74
C GLN A 227 -29.19 -7.60 3.17
N GLY A 228 -28.57 -7.27 4.31
CA GLY A 228 -27.39 -7.98 4.80
C GLY A 228 -26.10 -7.68 4.03
N GLN A 229 -26.07 -6.64 3.18
CA GLN A 229 -24.86 -6.17 2.52
C GLN A 229 -24.47 -4.79 3.07
N PRO A 230 -23.20 -4.58 3.47
CA PRO A 230 -22.70 -3.28 3.87
C PRO A 230 -22.63 -2.34 2.67
N LEU A 231 -22.57 -1.03 2.94
CA LEU A 231 -22.28 -0.06 1.90
C LEU A 231 -20.80 -0.15 1.52
N THR A 232 -20.52 -0.20 0.22
CA THR A 232 -19.15 -0.30 -0.30
C THR A 232 -18.79 0.80 -1.30
N ARG A 233 -17.51 1.15 -1.33
CA ARG A 233 -16.90 2.03 -2.34
C ARG A 233 -15.57 1.44 -2.75
N THR A 234 -15.30 1.42 -4.06
CA THR A 234 -14.07 0.84 -4.60
C THR A 234 -13.26 1.91 -5.30
N ILE A 235 -11.97 1.95 -5.02
CA ILE A 235 -10.96 2.78 -5.68
C ILE A 235 -9.91 1.84 -6.26
N MET A 236 -9.41 2.15 -7.44
CA MET A 236 -8.38 1.38 -8.10
C MET A 236 -7.23 2.27 -8.53
N GLN A 237 -6.00 1.78 -8.39
CA GLN A 237 -4.80 2.45 -8.87
C GLN A 237 -3.85 1.44 -9.46
N ASP A 238 -3.27 1.79 -10.60
CA ASP A 238 -2.25 1.00 -11.27
C ASP A 238 -0.87 1.45 -10.80
N ILE A 239 -0.02 0.48 -10.49
CA ILE A 239 1.36 0.69 -10.12
C ILE A 239 2.26 -0.09 -11.07
N GLN A 240 3.35 0.56 -11.48
CA GLN A 240 4.34 -0.04 -12.36
C GLN A 240 5.63 -0.27 -11.56
N LEU A 241 6.19 -1.47 -11.68
CA LEU A 241 7.48 -1.77 -11.08
C LEU A 241 8.60 -1.16 -11.93
N SER A 242 9.50 -0.43 -11.28
CA SER A 242 10.70 0.11 -11.93
C SER A 242 11.93 -0.17 -11.07
N LYS A 243 12.98 -0.76 -11.68
CA LYS A 243 14.29 -0.88 -11.05
C LYS A 243 15.02 0.44 -11.26
N ARG A 244 15.55 1.01 -10.18
CA ARG A 244 16.39 2.21 -10.23
C ARG A 244 17.72 1.91 -9.57
N VAL A 245 18.80 2.36 -10.19
CA VAL A 245 20.13 2.32 -9.57
C VAL A 245 20.31 3.60 -8.78
N SER A 246 20.42 3.51 -7.45
CA SER A 246 20.50 4.68 -6.57
C SER A 246 21.79 5.49 -6.76
N HIS A 247 22.89 4.80 -7.06
CA HIS A 247 24.20 5.41 -7.26
C HIS A 247 24.88 4.74 -8.45
N ALA A 248 24.89 5.42 -9.60
CA ALA A 248 25.68 5.01 -10.75
C ALA A 248 26.34 6.26 -11.34
N VAL A 249 27.66 6.25 -11.46
CA VAL A 249 28.37 7.27 -12.22
C VAL A 249 28.37 6.80 -13.68
N ILE A 250 27.34 7.21 -14.42
CA ILE A 250 27.23 6.96 -15.85
C ILE A 250 27.67 8.22 -16.57
N SER A 251 28.72 8.11 -17.38
CA SER A 251 29.22 9.22 -18.18
C SER A 251 29.28 8.78 -19.64
N PRO A 252 28.77 9.60 -20.57
CA PRO A 252 28.94 9.36 -22.01
C PRO A 252 30.40 9.56 -22.45
N THR A 253 31.24 10.15 -21.59
CA THR A 253 32.67 10.36 -21.80
C THR A 253 33.48 9.54 -20.80
N ARG A 254 34.73 9.23 -21.15
CA ARG A 254 35.66 8.45 -20.29
C ARG A 254 35.71 9.03 -18.87
N ILE A 255 35.48 8.18 -17.86
CA ILE A 255 35.67 8.51 -16.45
C ILE A 255 37.10 8.10 -16.10
N MET A 256 37.97 9.08 -15.82
CA MET A 256 39.30 8.78 -15.30
C MET A 256 39.22 8.59 -13.79
N ILE A 257 39.49 7.39 -13.34
CA ILE A 257 39.67 7.07 -11.92
C ILE A 257 41.13 7.39 -11.58
N GLY A 258 41.34 8.29 -10.63
CA GLY A 258 42.69 8.69 -10.22
C GLY A 258 43.43 7.57 -9.47
N LYS A 259 44.76 7.69 -9.37
CA LYS A 259 45.57 6.85 -8.48
C LYS A 259 45.10 6.99 -7.02
N ASN A 260 45.16 5.89 -6.26
CA ASN A 260 44.68 5.78 -4.87
C ASN A 260 43.16 5.92 -4.68
N VAL A 261 42.37 5.59 -5.70
CA VAL A 261 40.92 5.47 -5.56
C VAL A 261 40.57 4.00 -5.42
N LEU A 262 39.86 3.65 -4.34
CA LEU A 262 39.25 2.35 -4.15
C LEU A 262 37.81 2.42 -4.67
N ILE A 263 37.45 1.48 -5.54
CA ILE A 263 36.06 1.26 -5.97
C ILE A 263 35.61 -0.04 -5.34
N GLU A 264 34.55 0.03 -4.56
CA GLU A 264 33.88 -1.13 -3.98
C GLU A 264 32.51 -1.27 -4.67
N GLY A 265 32.35 -2.35 -5.43
CA GLY A 265 31.15 -2.63 -6.22
C GLY A 265 31.46 -3.03 -7.67
N ASP A 266 30.41 -3.37 -8.41
CA ASP A 266 30.52 -3.85 -9.78
C ASP A 266 30.93 -2.73 -10.75
N LEU A 267 32.01 -2.97 -11.49
CA LEU A 267 32.45 -2.09 -12.58
C LEU A 267 32.06 -2.72 -13.92
N GLY A 268 31.22 -2.04 -14.68
CA GLY A 268 30.81 -2.47 -16.02
C GLY A 268 31.24 -1.48 -17.09
N ALA A 269 31.87 -1.98 -18.15
CA ALA A 269 32.10 -1.23 -19.39
C ALA A 269 31.14 -1.73 -20.47
N ARG A 270 30.44 -0.82 -21.16
CA ARG A 270 29.49 -1.15 -22.24
C ARG A 270 30.05 -0.83 -23.64
N TYR A 271 31.32 -0.49 -23.74
CA TYR A 271 31.95 -0.20 -25.02
C TYR A 271 32.41 -1.52 -25.63
N GLU A 272 31.76 -1.93 -26.72
CA GLU A 272 32.14 -3.10 -27.54
C GLU A 272 33.28 -2.77 -28.54
N ASP A 273 33.69 -1.49 -28.61
CA ASP A 273 34.77 -1.01 -29.48
C ASP A 273 36.14 -1.26 -28.82
N ILE A 274 36.69 -2.46 -29.04
CA ILE A 274 38.02 -2.93 -28.60
C ILE A 274 39.18 -2.53 -29.53
N ASP A 275 38.90 -1.83 -30.63
CA ASP A 275 39.87 -1.54 -31.70
C ASP A 275 40.33 -0.06 -31.73
N GLU A 276 40.07 0.72 -30.68
CA GLU A 276 40.44 2.14 -30.65
C GLU A 276 41.93 2.36 -30.36
N GLN A 277 42.60 3.13 -31.23
CA GLN A 277 44.05 3.43 -31.20
C GLN A 277 44.53 4.16 -29.92
N HIS A 278 43.62 4.49 -29.00
CA HIS A 278 43.87 5.13 -27.71
C HIS A 278 43.30 4.35 -26.50
N GLY A 279 43.23 3.03 -26.63
CA GLY A 279 43.12 2.08 -25.53
C GLY A 279 41.69 1.69 -25.15
N ASP A 280 41.60 0.44 -24.67
CA ASP A 280 40.41 -0.25 -24.19
C ASP A 280 39.73 0.43 -23.00
N PRO A 281 38.44 0.16 -22.74
CA PRO A 281 37.68 0.80 -21.67
C PRO A 281 38.21 0.52 -20.25
N LEU A 282 39.12 -0.44 -20.08
CA LEU A 282 39.88 -0.64 -18.86
C LEU A 282 41.38 -0.77 -19.20
N VAL A 283 42.06 0.33 -19.47
CA VAL A 283 43.52 0.32 -19.48
C VAL A 283 44.02 0.39 -18.04
N VAL A 284 44.20 -0.77 -17.40
CA VAL A 284 45.15 -0.86 -16.29
C VAL A 284 46.52 -0.77 -16.94
N ARG A 285 47.11 0.43 -16.97
CA ARG A 285 48.53 0.51 -17.29
C ARG A 285 49.25 -0.24 -16.20
N SER A 286 49.86 -1.37 -16.56
CA SER A 286 50.86 -1.99 -15.70
C SER A 286 51.85 -0.90 -15.33
N ASP A 287 51.98 -0.61 -14.04
CA ASP A 287 52.91 0.41 -13.54
C ASP A 287 54.38 0.06 -13.86
N PHE A 288 54.63 -1.11 -14.47
CA PHE A 288 55.95 -1.69 -14.69
C PHE A 288 56.39 -1.78 -16.16
N LEU A 289 55.47 -1.77 -17.13
CA LEU A 289 55.83 -1.91 -18.55
C LEU A 289 56.49 -0.63 -19.08
N GLY A 290 57.65 -0.76 -19.74
CA GLY A 290 58.45 0.33 -20.28
C GLY A 290 59.36 1.01 -19.25
N LEU A 291 59.49 0.47 -18.03
CA LEU A 291 60.47 0.94 -17.05
C LEU A 291 61.88 0.43 -17.38
N GLU A 292 61.99 -0.83 -17.81
CA GLU A 292 63.25 -1.54 -17.99
C GLU A 292 63.03 -2.72 -18.94
N ALA A 293 63.94 -2.94 -19.90
CA ALA A 293 63.70 -3.87 -21.00
C ALA A 293 63.61 -5.34 -20.54
N LEU A 294 64.41 -5.73 -19.55
CA LEU A 294 64.42 -7.10 -19.03
C LEU A 294 63.15 -7.39 -18.19
N LEU A 295 62.64 -6.39 -17.48
CA LEU A 295 61.33 -6.45 -16.82
C LEU A 295 60.19 -6.58 -17.84
N ASP A 296 60.30 -5.92 -19.00
CA ASP A 296 59.30 -6.03 -20.07
C ASP A 296 59.26 -7.46 -20.62
N ASP A 297 60.42 -8.07 -20.92
CA ASP A 297 60.50 -9.46 -21.38
C ASP A 297 59.90 -10.44 -20.34
N LYS A 298 60.17 -10.22 -19.05
CA LYS A 298 59.60 -11.04 -17.96
C LYS A 298 58.08 -10.88 -17.83
N LEU A 299 57.58 -9.67 -18.06
CA LEU A 299 56.14 -9.41 -18.02
C LEU A 299 55.45 -10.02 -19.24
N GLU A 300 56.07 -9.98 -20.42
CA GLU A 300 55.55 -10.60 -21.64
C GLU A 300 55.41 -12.12 -21.46
N ASP A 301 56.43 -12.79 -20.95
CA ASP A 301 56.38 -14.23 -20.63
C ASP A 301 55.29 -14.56 -19.59
N PHE A 302 55.10 -13.70 -18.58
CA PHE A 302 54.03 -13.89 -17.61
C PHE A 302 52.64 -13.76 -18.24
N PHE A 303 52.43 -12.78 -19.13
CA PHE A 303 51.15 -12.59 -19.81
C PHE A 303 50.86 -13.68 -20.85
N GLU A 304 51.87 -14.18 -21.55
CA GLU A 304 51.73 -15.36 -22.42
C GLU A 304 51.33 -16.59 -21.61
N GLY A 305 51.97 -16.82 -20.45
CA GLY A 305 51.60 -17.89 -19.54
C GLY A 305 50.18 -17.76 -19.00
N LEU A 306 49.71 -16.54 -18.74
CA LEU A 306 48.34 -16.29 -18.29
C LEU A 306 47.32 -16.63 -19.39
N ALA A 307 47.57 -16.21 -20.64
CA ALA A 307 46.68 -16.44 -21.76
C ALA A 307 46.46 -17.94 -22.05
N ASP A 308 47.49 -18.76 -21.85
CA ASP A 308 47.44 -20.19 -22.19
C ASP A 308 47.01 -21.10 -21.02
N PHE A 309 47.25 -20.69 -19.77
CA PHE A 309 47.12 -21.57 -18.61
C PHE A 309 46.16 -21.10 -17.51
N ASP A 310 45.58 -19.90 -17.60
CA ASP A 310 44.54 -19.44 -16.68
C ASP A 310 43.19 -20.14 -16.98
N VAL A 311 42.83 -21.10 -16.13
CA VAL A 311 41.65 -21.95 -16.33
C VAL A 311 40.37 -21.27 -15.82
N ASP A 312 40.46 -20.45 -14.78
CA ASP A 312 39.29 -19.83 -14.14
C ASP A 312 39.12 -18.34 -14.48
N GLY A 313 40.06 -17.76 -15.24
CA GLY A 313 39.97 -16.39 -15.76
C GLY A 313 40.16 -15.33 -14.66
N ASP A 314 40.77 -15.70 -13.54
CA ASP A 314 41.01 -14.81 -12.40
C ASP A 314 42.28 -13.94 -12.57
N ASN A 315 42.95 -14.04 -13.72
CA ASN A 315 44.21 -13.39 -14.07
C ASN A 315 45.36 -13.73 -13.10
N ARG A 316 45.38 -14.96 -12.56
CA ARG A 316 46.44 -15.43 -11.67
C ARG A 316 46.87 -16.86 -11.96
N LEU A 317 48.18 -17.09 -11.97
CA LEU A 317 48.75 -18.44 -12.06
C LEU A 317 49.10 -18.99 -10.66
N ARG A 318 48.50 -20.11 -10.27
CA ARG A 318 48.82 -20.79 -8.99
C ARG A 318 49.94 -21.81 -9.21
N VAL A 319 51.09 -21.59 -8.55
CA VAL A 319 52.27 -22.46 -8.63
C VAL A 319 51.99 -23.94 -8.32
N ASN A 320 51.02 -24.22 -7.45
CA ASN A 320 50.68 -25.59 -7.04
C ASN A 320 49.53 -26.22 -7.85
N HIS A 321 48.97 -25.52 -8.84
CA HIS A 321 47.88 -26.03 -9.65
C HIS A 321 48.44 -26.78 -10.87
N PRO A 322 47.95 -27.99 -11.18
CA PRO A 322 48.56 -28.87 -12.19
C PRO A 322 48.55 -28.31 -13.62
N THR A 323 47.69 -27.34 -13.92
CA THR A 323 47.59 -26.70 -15.25
C THR A 323 48.20 -25.29 -15.21
N GLU A 324 47.63 -24.38 -14.42
CA GLU A 324 48.16 -23.01 -14.22
C GLU A 324 49.64 -22.97 -13.81
N GLY A 325 50.12 -23.93 -13.02
CA GLY A 325 51.51 -23.98 -12.57
C GLY A 325 52.51 -24.19 -13.72
N LEU A 326 52.07 -24.71 -14.86
CA LEU A 326 52.88 -24.85 -16.07
C LEU A 326 53.10 -23.52 -16.80
N GLY A 327 52.19 -22.55 -16.61
CA GLY A 327 52.30 -21.22 -17.20
C GLY A 327 53.16 -20.25 -16.38
N VAL A 328 53.61 -20.64 -15.18
CA VAL A 328 54.48 -19.79 -14.36
C VAL A 328 55.87 -19.75 -15.00
N PRO A 329 56.39 -18.56 -15.40
CA PRO A 329 57.70 -18.46 -16.02
C PRO A 329 58.80 -19.04 -15.13
N ASP A 330 59.68 -19.87 -15.72
CA ASP A 330 60.77 -20.50 -14.97
C ASP A 330 61.83 -19.45 -14.61
N ASN A 331 62.25 -19.44 -13.35
CA ASN A 331 63.29 -18.54 -12.85
C ASN A 331 64.70 -18.92 -13.37
N ASN A 332 64.84 -20.02 -14.13
CA ASN A 332 66.09 -20.42 -14.78
C ASN A 332 66.25 -19.83 -16.18
N TRP A 333 65.26 -19.12 -16.70
CA TRP A 333 65.40 -18.43 -17.97
C TRP A 333 66.32 -17.20 -17.77
N ASP A 334 67.44 -17.21 -18.46
CA ASP A 334 68.42 -16.13 -18.45
C ASP A 334 67.96 -15.03 -19.42
N TYR A 335 67.39 -13.96 -18.88
CA TYR A 335 66.82 -12.86 -19.65
C TYR A 335 67.87 -11.78 -20.00
N ASP A 336 68.95 -11.62 -19.23
CA ASP A 336 70.07 -10.69 -19.49
C ASP A 336 71.23 -11.32 -20.27
N MET A 337 71.22 -12.63 -20.47
CA MET A 337 72.34 -13.39 -21.01
C MET A 337 73.62 -13.24 -20.17
N ASP A 338 73.48 -13.08 -18.85
CA ASP A 338 74.60 -12.79 -17.94
C ASP A 338 75.20 -14.04 -17.25
N GLY A 339 74.55 -15.21 -17.39
CA GLY A 339 75.07 -16.54 -17.05
C GLY A 339 74.86 -16.98 -15.60
#